data_AF-A0A9E1RGC2-F1
#
_entry.id   AF-A0A9E1RGC2-F1
#
_cell.length_a   1.000
_cell.length_b   1.000
_cell.length_c   1.000
_cell.angle_alpha   90.00
_cell.angle_beta   90.00
_cell.angle_gamma   90.00
#
_symmetry.space_group_name_H-M   'P 1'
#
loop_
_entity.id
_entity.type
_entity.pdbx_description
1 polymer ?
#
loop_
_entity_poly.entity_id
_entity_poly.type
_entity_poly.pdbx_seq_one_letter_code
_entity_poly.pdbx_strand_id
1 'polypeptide(L)'
;MKFSNGFSLILLFVLILFTSLPTNASEYLQEIVRANDLYSEKRFTESAQVYESLIANGVRNGYLYYNLGNTYIRMGKTGPAVLNYIRARKWIPRDENLEANLKFAIQQTQDKIDLPPSGTLSTLFFWSKDFNLSELIKISMLLNLVFWITLALWMYFRTSPLQIARNALLGLLLLSFFSIGVKLVNKSDFDLGVVLAKRVEVKSGRAKDAVTLFQLHEGALVKISDSHESWLEVRLNDEQKGWVPKTAIGI
;
A
#
# COMPACT_ATOMS: atom_id res chain seq x y z
N MET A 1 -30.01 -16.04 37.25
CA MET A 1 -28.80 -16.29 36.44
C MET A 1 -27.72 -15.28 36.84
N LYS A 2 -26.62 -15.73 37.47
CA LYS A 2 -25.43 -14.89 37.67
C LYS A 2 -24.57 -15.03 36.43
N PHE A 3 -24.51 -14.02 35.57
CA PHE A 3 -23.46 -13.94 34.57
C PHE A 3 -22.12 -13.95 35.31
N SER A 4 -21.19 -14.82 34.94
CA SER A 4 -19.86 -14.79 35.57
C SER A 4 -19.19 -13.47 35.19
N ASN A 5 -18.43 -12.89 36.11
CA ASN A 5 -17.73 -11.60 35.90
C ASN A 5 -16.89 -11.59 34.61
N GLY A 6 -16.45 -12.76 34.13
CA GLY A 6 -15.71 -12.91 32.88
C GLY A 6 -16.52 -12.62 31.61
N PHE A 7 -17.83 -12.92 31.59
CA PHE A 7 -18.68 -12.65 30.41
C PHE A 7 -18.88 -11.15 30.20
N SER A 8 -19.10 -10.40 31.27
CA SER A 8 -19.26 -8.93 31.22
C SER A 8 -17.97 -8.21 30.82
N LEU A 9 -16.79 -8.71 31.24
CA LEU A 9 -15.49 -8.17 30.85
C LEU A 9 -15.20 -8.37 29.36
N ILE A 10 -15.57 -9.52 28.78
CA ILE A 10 -15.41 -9.80 27.35
C ILE A 10 -16.32 -8.88 26.50
N LEU A 11 -17.57 -8.69 26.93
CA LEU A 11 -18.51 -7.79 26.25
C LEU A 11 -18.02 -6.33 26.27
N LEU A 12 -17.46 -5.89 27.39
CA LEU A 12 -16.88 -4.55 27.57
C LEU A 12 -15.64 -4.36 26.67
N PHE A 13 -14.76 -5.37 26.60
CA PHE A 13 -13.58 -5.34 25.73
C PHE A 13 -13.96 -5.24 24.24
N VAL A 14 -14.99 -5.98 23.81
CA VAL A 14 -15.52 -5.89 22.44
C VAL A 14 -16.10 -4.49 22.16
N LEU A 15 -16.83 -3.89 23.11
CA LEU A 15 -17.48 -2.59 22.93
C LEU A 15 -16.48 -1.42 22.77
N ILE A 16 -15.37 -1.46 23.51
CA ILE A 16 -14.34 -0.40 23.50
C ILE A 16 -13.61 -0.34 22.14
N LEU A 17 -13.47 -1.47 21.45
CA LEU A 17 -12.79 -1.55 20.15
C LEU A 17 -13.53 -0.87 18.99
N PHE A 18 -14.82 -0.50 19.15
CA PHE A 18 -15.65 0.07 18.08
C PHE A 18 -15.91 1.59 18.17
N THR A 19 -15.27 2.32 19.08
CA THR A 19 -15.73 3.68 19.46
C THR A 19 -15.09 4.88 18.72
N SER A 20 -14.27 4.68 17.69
CA SER A 20 -13.72 5.81 16.93
C SER A 20 -14.41 5.98 15.57
N LEU A 21 -15.41 6.85 15.48
CA LEU A 21 -15.90 7.38 14.21
C LEU A 21 -15.09 8.63 13.83
N PRO A 22 -14.42 8.67 12.66
CA PRO A 22 -13.73 9.86 12.21
C PRO A 22 -14.73 10.96 11.81
N THR A 23 -14.56 12.17 12.36
CA THR A 23 -15.48 13.32 12.23
C THR A 23 -15.29 14.18 10.96
N ASN A 24 -14.29 13.89 10.12
CA ASN A 24 -13.90 14.76 8.99
C ASN A 24 -14.25 14.19 7.60
N ALA A 25 -15.09 13.16 7.52
CA ALA A 25 -15.34 12.45 6.26
C ALA A 25 -16.09 13.29 5.20
N SER A 26 -16.93 14.24 5.61
CA SER A 26 -17.75 15.05 4.70
C SER A 26 -16.95 16.10 3.92
N GLU A 27 -15.99 16.77 4.57
CA GLU A 27 -15.14 17.80 3.95
C GLU A 27 -14.24 17.20 2.87
N TYR A 28 -13.57 16.07 3.15
CA TYR A 28 -12.74 15.40 2.16
C TYR A 28 -13.53 14.91 0.95
N LEU A 29 -14.80 14.51 1.13
CA LEU A 29 -15.64 14.08 0.02
C LEU A 29 -15.91 15.22 -0.97
N GLN A 30 -16.18 16.43 -0.45
CA GLN A 30 -16.40 17.60 -1.30
C GLN A 30 -15.16 17.96 -2.12
N GLU A 31 -13.98 17.96 -1.50
CA GLU A 31 -12.72 18.23 -2.20
C GLU A 31 -12.37 17.14 -3.24
N ILE A 32 -12.71 15.86 -2.97
CA ILE A 32 -12.56 14.80 -3.97
C ILE A 32 -13.47 15.05 -5.19
N VAL A 33 -14.73 15.42 -4.96
CA VAL A 33 -15.66 15.76 -6.05
C VAL A 33 -15.13 16.93 -6.86
N ARG A 34 -14.68 18.00 -6.18
CA ARG A 34 -14.05 19.16 -6.82
C ARG A 34 -12.85 18.77 -7.70
N ALA A 35 -11.97 17.89 -7.21
CA ALA A 35 -10.83 17.42 -7.99
C ALA A 35 -11.24 16.66 -9.26
N ASN A 36 -12.32 15.85 -9.18
CA ASN A 36 -12.90 15.14 -10.32
C ASN A 36 -13.55 16.09 -11.34
N ASP A 37 -14.23 17.14 -10.87
CA ASP A 37 -14.86 18.14 -11.74
C ASP A 37 -13.78 18.92 -12.51
N LEU A 38 -12.73 19.38 -11.81
CA LEU A 38 -11.57 20.03 -12.43
C LEU A 38 -10.90 19.12 -13.49
N TYR A 39 -10.77 17.82 -13.20
CA TYR A 39 -10.24 16.85 -14.17
C TYR A 39 -11.14 16.76 -15.41
N SER A 40 -12.46 16.71 -15.22
CA SER A 40 -13.45 16.60 -16.29
C SER A 40 -13.49 17.85 -17.16
N GLU A 41 -13.28 19.03 -16.55
CA GLU A 41 -13.09 20.32 -17.22
C GLU A 41 -11.71 20.47 -17.91
N LYS A 42 -10.86 19.44 -17.87
CA LYS A 42 -9.48 19.43 -18.39
C LYS A 42 -8.53 20.39 -17.69
N ARG A 43 -8.88 20.87 -16.49
CA ARG A 43 -8.06 21.71 -15.62
C ARG A 43 -7.11 20.84 -14.78
N PHE A 44 -6.22 20.12 -15.47
CA PHE A 44 -5.42 19.06 -14.86
C PHE A 44 -4.45 19.56 -13.79
N THR A 45 -3.84 20.74 -13.96
CA THR A 45 -2.94 21.31 -12.95
C THR A 45 -3.67 21.58 -11.63
N GLU A 46 -4.87 22.16 -11.70
CA GLU A 46 -5.67 22.46 -10.51
C GLU A 46 -6.22 21.18 -9.87
N SER A 47 -6.66 20.22 -10.69
CA SER A 47 -7.07 18.89 -10.21
C SER A 47 -5.93 18.19 -9.45
N ALA A 48 -4.72 18.21 -10.00
CA ALA A 48 -3.54 17.62 -9.34
C ALA A 48 -3.24 18.28 -7.99
N GLN A 49 -3.31 19.62 -7.91
CA GLN A 49 -3.10 20.36 -6.66
C GLN A 49 -4.10 19.98 -5.56
N VAL A 50 -5.38 19.81 -5.91
CA VAL A 50 -6.40 19.38 -4.93
C VAL A 50 -6.12 17.96 -4.45
N TYR A 51 -5.79 17.02 -5.35
CA TYR A 51 -5.41 15.66 -4.97
C TYR A 51 -4.15 15.61 -4.10
N GLU A 52 -3.11 16.35 -4.47
CA GLU A 52 -1.87 16.47 -3.69
C GLU A 52 -2.16 17.01 -2.28
N SER A 53 -3.00 18.04 -2.16
CA SER A 53 -3.43 18.62 -0.89
C SER A 53 -4.16 17.59 -0.01
N LEU A 54 -5.10 16.84 -0.58
CA LEU A 54 -5.80 15.77 0.14
C LEU A 54 -4.82 14.70 0.67
N ILE A 55 -3.84 14.29 -0.15
CA ILE A 55 -2.80 13.35 0.28
C ILE A 55 -1.93 13.96 1.39
N ALA A 56 -1.53 15.23 1.25
CA ALA A 56 -0.72 15.92 2.24
C ALA A 56 -1.45 16.01 3.59
N ASN A 57 -2.77 16.23 3.57
CA ASN A 57 -3.64 16.26 4.76
C ASN A 57 -3.94 14.88 5.36
N GLY A 58 -3.24 13.83 4.92
CA GLY A 58 -3.33 12.49 5.52
C GLY A 58 -4.48 11.65 4.97
N VAL A 59 -5.22 12.11 3.96
CA VAL A 59 -6.20 11.25 3.28
C VAL A 59 -5.46 10.13 2.57
N ARG A 60 -5.86 8.89 2.83
CA ARG A 60 -5.26 7.70 2.25
C ARG A 60 -6.34 6.86 1.57
N ASN A 61 -6.35 6.89 0.24
CA ASN A 61 -7.31 6.16 -0.57
C ASN A 61 -6.64 5.76 -1.91
N GLY A 62 -6.75 4.49 -2.29
CA GLY A 62 -6.20 3.98 -3.55
C GLY A 62 -6.69 4.74 -4.78
N TYR A 63 -7.99 5.06 -4.84
CA TYR A 63 -8.58 5.80 -5.96
C TYR A 63 -8.08 7.24 -6.06
N LEU A 64 -7.70 7.84 -4.93
CA LEU A 64 -7.15 9.19 -4.92
C LEU A 64 -5.76 9.20 -5.57
N TYR A 65 -4.90 8.25 -5.21
CA TYR A 65 -3.62 8.06 -5.89
C TYR A 65 -3.79 7.69 -7.38
N TYR A 66 -4.73 6.80 -7.70
CA TYR A 66 -5.02 6.43 -9.09
C TYR A 66 -5.46 7.63 -9.94
N ASN A 67 -6.38 8.46 -9.43
CA ASN A 67 -6.86 9.65 -10.13
C ASN A 67 -5.76 10.72 -10.27
N LEU A 68 -4.91 10.91 -9.26
CA LEU A 68 -3.74 11.77 -9.38
C LEU A 68 -2.77 11.25 -10.44
N GLY A 69 -2.55 9.93 -10.49
CA GLY A 69 -1.77 9.28 -11.55
C GLY A 69 -2.33 9.56 -12.94
N ASN A 70 -3.65 9.35 -13.13
CA ASN A 70 -4.34 9.68 -14.39
C ASN A 70 -4.17 11.16 -14.76
N THR A 71 -4.28 12.05 -13.77
CA THR A 71 -4.11 13.50 -13.96
C THR A 71 -2.71 13.82 -14.46
N TYR A 72 -1.67 13.24 -13.87
CA TYR A 72 -0.30 13.43 -14.34
C TYR A 72 -0.03 12.86 -15.73
N ILE A 73 -0.64 11.73 -16.11
CA ILE A 73 -0.58 11.25 -17.50
C ILE A 73 -1.13 12.30 -18.46
N ARG A 74 -2.28 12.92 -18.14
CA ARG A 74 -2.87 13.99 -18.98
C ARG A 74 -2.00 15.25 -19.05
N MET A 75 -1.15 15.46 -18.06
CA MET A 75 -0.15 16.54 -18.03
C MET A 75 1.18 16.17 -18.71
N GLY A 76 1.35 14.94 -19.20
CA GLY A 76 2.61 14.45 -19.75
C GLY A 76 3.71 14.23 -18.71
N LYS A 77 3.36 14.09 -17.42
CA LYS A 77 4.28 13.86 -16.30
C LYS A 77 4.32 12.38 -15.95
N THR A 78 5.02 11.58 -16.74
CA THR A 78 5.02 10.11 -16.63
C THR A 78 5.60 9.60 -15.30
N GLY A 79 6.68 10.21 -14.79
CA GLY A 79 7.29 9.78 -13.53
C GLY A 79 6.35 9.94 -12.33
N PRO A 80 5.78 11.14 -12.12
CA PRO A 80 4.75 11.35 -11.10
C PRO A 80 3.52 10.44 -11.28
N ALA A 81 3.11 10.12 -12.51
CA ALA A 81 2.02 9.18 -12.75
C ALA A 81 2.35 7.77 -12.26
N VAL A 82 3.49 7.22 -12.69
CA VAL A 82 3.97 5.88 -12.30
C VAL A 82 4.08 5.76 -10.78
N LEU A 83 4.64 6.78 -10.11
CA LEU A 83 4.73 6.84 -8.65
C LEU A 83 3.35 6.69 -7.98
N ASN A 84 2.36 7.44 -8.45
CA ASN A 84 1.04 7.42 -7.84
C ASN A 84 0.26 6.15 -8.15
N TYR A 85 0.44 5.53 -9.32
CA TYR A 85 -0.12 4.21 -9.58
C TYR A 85 0.46 3.13 -8.66
N ILE A 86 1.77 3.15 -8.40
CA ILE A 86 2.40 2.23 -7.43
C ILE A 86 1.85 2.46 -6.02
N ARG A 87 1.66 3.72 -5.63
CA ARG A 87 1.01 4.03 -4.35
C ARG A 87 -0.42 3.52 -4.31
N ALA A 88 -1.21 3.69 -5.37
CA ALA A 88 -2.58 3.19 -5.48
C ALA A 88 -2.65 1.66 -5.33
N ARG A 89 -1.70 0.93 -5.93
CA ARG A 89 -1.64 -0.54 -5.92
C ARG A 89 -1.54 -1.13 -4.52
N LYS A 90 -1.02 -0.38 -3.54
CA LYS A 90 -0.99 -0.78 -2.12
C LYS A 90 -2.40 -0.87 -1.50
N TRP A 91 -3.37 -0.15 -2.07
CA TRP A 91 -4.74 -0.01 -1.54
C TRP A 91 -5.77 -0.75 -2.38
N ILE A 92 -5.63 -0.73 -3.71
CA ILE A 92 -6.55 -1.37 -4.66
C ILE A 92 -5.81 -2.41 -5.51
N PRO A 93 -5.21 -3.46 -4.90
CA PRO A 93 -4.33 -4.41 -5.60
C PRO A 93 -5.05 -5.26 -6.66
N ARG A 94 -6.39 -5.27 -6.66
CA ARG A 94 -7.24 -6.04 -7.57
C ARG A 94 -7.87 -5.18 -8.69
N ASP A 95 -7.54 -3.89 -8.76
CA ASP A 95 -8.12 -2.99 -9.75
C ASP A 95 -7.43 -3.16 -11.10
N GLU A 96 -8.15 -3.72 -12.07
CA GLU A 96 -7.63 -4.02 -13.40
C GLU A 96 -7.29 -2.74 -14.20
N ASN A 97 -8.04 -1.66 -13.99
CA ASN A 97 -7.79 -0.39 -14.68
C ASN A 97 -6.49 0.25 -14.18
N LEU A 98 -6.24 0.18 -12.87
CA LEU A 98 -4.97 0.60 -12.29
C LEU A 98 -3.80 -0.18 -12.91
N GLU A 99 -3.88 -1.50 -12.98
CA GLU A 99 -2.79 -2.33 -13.51
C GLU A 99 -2.53 -2.02 -14.99
N ALA A 100 -3.60 -1.88 -15.79
CA ALA A 100 -3.50 -1.49 -17.19
C ALA A 100 -2.86 -0.10 -17.37
N ASN A 101 -3.27 0.89 -16.58
CA ASN A 101 -2.74 2.25 -16.65
C ASN A 101 -1.28 2.32 -16.17
N LEU A 102 -0.92 1.57 -15.13
CA LEU A 102 0.46 1.46 -14.67
C LEU A 102 1.35 0.85 -15.76
N LYS A 103 0.92 -0.26 -16.36
CA LYS A 103 1.65 -0.89 -17.47
C LYS A 103 1.80 0.06 -18.66
N PHE A 104 0.73 0.77 -19.03
CA PHE A 104 0.78 1.78 -20.08
C PHE A 104 1.79 2.90 -19.76
N ALA A 105 1.74 3.44 -18.54
CA ALA A 105 2.66 4.49 -18.11
C ALA A 105 4.13 4.03 -18.11
N ILE A 106 4.41 2.81 -17.65
CA ILE A 106 5.76 2.22 -17.69
C ILE A 106 6.25 2.12 -19.14
N GLN A 107 5.40 1.70 -20.08
CA GLN A 107 5.78 1.61 -21.51
C GLN A 107 6.05 2.96 -22.18
N GLN A 108 5.56 4.06 -21.59
CA GLN A 108 5.89 5.43 -22.03
C GLN A 108 7.22 5.94 -21.47
N THR A 109 7.80 5.28 -20.46
CA THR A 109 9.12 5.65 -19.93
C THR A 109 10.22 5.27 -20.91
N GLN A 110 11.37 5.93 -20.80
CA GLN A 110 12.53 5.64 -21.64
C GLN A 110 13.15 4.28 -21.29
N ASP A 111 13.30 3.99 -20.00
CA ASP A 111 14.01 2.79 -19.53
C ASP A 111 13.11 1.54 -19.53
N LYS A 112 11.77 1.70 -19.55
CA LYS A 112 10.76 0.62 -19.63
C LYS A 112 10.98 -0.51 -18.61
N ILE A 113 11.36 -0.14 -17.40
CA ILE A 113 11.63 -1.09 -16.33
C ILE A 113 10.30 -1.58 -15.75
N ASP A 114 10.05 -2.89 -15.86
CA ASP A 114 8.86 -3.53 -15.32
C ASP A 114 8.89 -3.60 -13.78
N LEU A 115 7.71 -3.82 -13.19
CA LEU A 115 7.58 -4.09 -11.76
C LEU A 115 8.42 -5.33 -11.39
N PRO A 116 9.14 -5.29 -10.26
CA PRO A 116 9.91 -6.45 -9.83
C PRO A 116 8.99 -7.64 -9.56
N PRO A 117 9.48 -8.87 -9.79
CA PRO A 117 8.72 -10.07 -9.48
C PRO A 117 8.41 -10.11 -7.97
N SER A 118 7.31 -10.76 -7.64
CA SER A 118 6.92 -10.91 -6.24
C SER A 118 7.93 -11.82 -5.50
N GLY A 119 8.31 -11.47 -4.27
CA GLY A 119 9.29 -12.25 -3.49
C GLY A 119 8.81 -13.68 -3.15
N THR A 120 9.74 -14.57 -2.79
CA THR A 120 9.48 -16.01 -2.54
C THR A 120 8.33 -16.27 -1.57
N LEU A 121 8.26 -15.52 -0.45
CA LEU A 121 7.16 -15.59 0.51
C LEU A 121 5.82 -15.29 -0.15
N SER A 122 5.75 -14.24 -0.95
CA SER A 122 4.52 -13.89 -1.64
C SER A 122 4.09 -14.95 -2.67
N THR A 123 5.02 -15.72 -3.24
CA THR A 123 4.69 -16.84 -4.14
C THR A 123 4.07 -18.01 -3.38
N LEU A 124 4.60 -18.37 -2.21
CA LEU A 124 4.01 -19.39 -1.34
C LEU A 124 2.67 -18.96 -0.74
N PHE A 125 2.54 -17.67 -0.41
CA PHE A 125 1.35 -17.06 0.19
C PHE A 125 0.62 -16.17 -0.82
N PHE A 126 0.37 -16.70 -2.02
CA PHE A 126 -0.16 -15.94 -3.16
C PHE A 126 -1.48 -15.23 -2.86
N TRP A 127 -2.36 -15.83 -2.05
CA TRP A 127 -3.64 -15.23 -1.67
C TRP A 127 -3.49 -13.91 -0.92
N SER A 128 -2.37 -13.68 -0.23
CA SER A 128 -2.12 -12.43 0.49
C SER A 128 -1.88 -11.23 -0.44
N LYS A 129 -1.60 -11.48 -1.73
CA LYS A 129 -1.38 -10.45 -2.75
C LYS A 129 -2.68 -9.71 -3.07
N ASP A 130 -3.78 -10.44 -3.14
CA ASP A 130 -5.09 -9.95 -3.57
C ASP A 130 -5.75 -9.04 -2.53
N PHE A 131 -5.34 -9.15 -1.27
CA PHE A 131 -5.86 -8.31 -0.19
C PHE A 131 -4.89 -7.17 0.14
N ASN A 132 -5.43 -5.98 0.33
CA ASN A 132 -4.67 -4.91 0.97
C ASN A 132 -4.56 -5.14 2.49
N LEU A 133 -3.66 -4.43 3.15
CA LEU A 133 -3.42 -4.60 4.58
C LEU A 133 -4.67 -4.32 5.43
N SER A 134 -5.46 -3.30 5.06
CA SER A 134 -6.67 -2.94 5.78
C SER A 134 -7.75 -4.02 5.69
N GLU A 135 -7.89 -4.69 4.54
CA GLU A 135 -8.79 -5.82 4.36
C GLU A 135 -8.37 -7.01 5.22
N LEU A 136 -7.09 -7.37 5.23
CA LEU A 136 -6.56 -8.44 6.08
C LEU A 136 -6.80 -8.18 7.56
N ILE A 137 -6.61 -6.92 8.00
CA ILE A 137 -6.89 -6.50 9.37
C ILE A 137 -8.38 -6.63 9.67
N LYS A 138 -9.28 -6.12 8.81
CA LYS A 138 -10.74 -6.23 9.01
C LYS A 138 -11.20 -7.68 9.07
N ILE A 139 -10.69 -8.54 8.19
CA ILE A 139 -10.97 -9.99 8.20
C ILE A 139 -10.49 -10.61 9.52
N SER A 140 -9.27 -10.27 9.96
CA SER A 140 -8.72 -10.79 11.22
C SER A 140 -9.51 -10.30 12.45
N MET A 141 -9.99 -9.05 12.45
CA MET A 141 -10.86 -8.52 13.50
C MET A 141 -12.19 -9.27 13.54
N LEU A 142 -12.82 -9.52 12.37
CA LEU A 142 -14.05 -10.28 12.28
C LEU A 142 -13.87 -11.73 12.76
N LEU A 143 -12.81 -12.40 12.30
CA LEU A 143 -12.47 -13.76 12.75
C LEU A 143 -12.21 -13.81 14.26
N ASN A 144 -11.53 -12.81 14.81
CA ASN A 144 -11.28 -12.69 16.24
C ASN A 144 -12.58 -12.57 17.03
N LEU A 145 -13.50 -11.70 16.59
CA LEU A 145 -14.81 -11.53 17.22
C LEU A 145 -15.62 -12.84 17.20
N VAL A 146 -15.72 -13.48 16.03
CA VAL A 146 -16.45 -14.74 15.88
C VAL A 146 -15.82 -15.84 16.74
N PHE A 147 -14.48 -15.92 16.77
CA PHE A 147 -13.76 -16.88 17.62
C PHE A 147 -14.11 -16.72 19.11
N TRP A 148 -14.10 -15.49 19.64
CA TRP A 148 -14.44 -15.25 21.05
C TRP A 148 -15.90 -15.58 21.38
N ILE A 149 -16.83 -15.28 20.47
CA ILE A 149 -18.24 -15.66 20.62
C ILE A 149 -18.36 -17.19 20.66
N THR A 150 -17.75 -17.90 19.70
CA THR A 150 -17.80 -19.37 19.66
C THR A 150 -17.12 -20.00 20.88
N LEU A 151 -16.01 -19.42 21.36
CA LEU A 151 -15.34 -19.87 22.58
C LEU A 151 -16.25 -19.72 23.81
N ALA A 152 -16.92 -18.58 23.96
CA ALA A 152 -17.85 -18.34 25.06
C ALA A 152 -19.05 -19.31 25.02
N LEU A 153 -19.63 -19.52 23.83
CA LEU A 153 -20.71 -20.49 23.63
C LEU A 153 -20.25 -21.90 23.97
N TRP A 154 -19.05 -22.30 23.53
CA TRP A 154 -18.48 -23.59 23.86
C TRP A 154 -18.25 -23.75 25.37
N MET A 155 -17.76 -22.71 26.07
CA MET A 155 -17.57 -22.76 27.52
C MET A 155 -18.89 -22.97 28.27
N TYR A 156 -19.99 -22.41 27.76
CA TYR A 156 -21.33 -22.53 28.35
C TYR A 156 -22.02 -23.86 28.02
N PHE A 157 -22.11 -24.22 26.74
CA PHE A 157 -22.86 -25.39 26.27
C PHE A 157 -22.04 -26.68 26.22
N ARG A 158 -20.71 -26.59 26.09
CA ARG A 158 -19.75 -27.71 26.01
C ARG A 158 -20.09 -28.80 24.97
N THR A 159 -20.71 -28.43 23.85
CA THR A 159 -21.07 -29.37 22.79
C THR A 159 -19.90 -29.62 21.82
N SER A 160 -19.83 -30.83 21.24
CA SER A 160 -18.80 -31.21 20.27
C SER A 160 -18.77 -30.34 19.01
N PRO A 161 -19.91 -29.93 18.41
CA PRO A 161 -19.90 -29.04 17.24
C PRO A 161 -19.24 -27.68 17.52
N LEU A 162 -19.49 -27.08 18.69
CA LEU A 162 -18.87 -25.82 19.08
C LEU A 162 -17.36 -25.96 19.31
N GLN A 163 -16.90 -27.12 19.81
CA GLN A 163 -15.47 -27.41 19.96
C GLN A 163 -14.76 -27.46 18.60
N ILE A 164 -15.37 -28.13 17.61
CA ILE A 164 -14.83 -28.23 16.25
C ILE A 164 -14.81 -26.84 15.60
N ALA A 165 -15.91 -26.09 15.68
CA ALA A 165 -16.01 -24.74 15.14
C ALA A 165 -14.95 -23.80 15.75
N ARG A 166 -14.78 -23.82 17.08
CA ARG A 166 -13.74 -23.05 17.79
C ARG A 166 -12.34 -23.39 17.27
N ASN A 167 -12.01 -24.67 17.14
CA ASN A 167 -10.68 -25.10 16.69
C ASN A 167 -10.42 -24.68 15.23
N ALA A 168 -11.42 -24.81 14.36
CA ALA A 168 -11.33 -24.35 12.98
C ALA A 168 -11.14 -22.83 12.90
N LEU A 169 -11.91 -22.06 13.68
CA LEU A 169 -11.78 -20.60 13.77
C LEU A 169 -10.41 -20.17 14.31
N LEU A 170 -9.85 -20.90 15.29
CA LEU A 170 -8.50 -20.65 15.76
C LEU A 170 -7.47 -20.85 14.65
N GLY A 171 -7.58 -21.93 13.87
CA GLY A 171 -6.72 -22.18 12.71
C GLY A 171 -6.80 -21.07 11.67
N LEU A 172 -8.02 -20.63 11.32
CA LEU A 172 -8.24 -19.51 10.39
C LEU A 172 -7.69 -18.19 10.93
N LEU A 173 -7.85 -17.91 12.22
CA LEU A 173 -7.34 -16.71 12.86
C LEU A 173 -5.80 -16.68 12.87
N LEU A 174 -5.15 -17.82 13.15
CA LEU A 174 -3.69 -17.92 13.06
C LEU A 174 -3.21 -17.72 11.62
N LEU A 175 -3.91 -18.30 10.63
CA LEU A 175 -3.61 -18.11 9.22
C LEU A 175 -3.77 -16.64 8.78
N SER A 176 -4.78 -15.93 9.30
CA SER A 176 -5.01 -14.52 8.99
C SER A 176 -3.92 -13.62 9.58
N PHE A 177 -3.52 -13.86 10.84
CA PHE A 177 -2.38 -13.15 11.44
C PHE A 177 -1.06 -13.44 10.73
N PHE A 178 -0.84 -14.69 10.33
CA PHE A 178 0.33 -15.04 9.53
C PHE A 178 0.34 -14.30 8.18
N SER A 179 -0.81 -14.20 7.52
CA SER A 179 -0.97 -13.45 6.26
C SER A 179 -0.67 -11.95 6.44
N ILE A 180 -1.06 -11.35 7.57
CA ILE A 180 -0.67 -9.97 7.92
C ILE A 180 0.85 -9.88 8.09
N GLY A 181 1.47 -10.82 8.81
CA GLY A 181 2.92 -10.87 8.99
C GLY A 181 3.68 -10.91 7.67
N VAL A 182 3.27 -11.79 6.74
CA VAL A 182 3.82 -11.86 5.38
C VAL A 182 3.68 -10.53 4.65
N LYS A 183 2.53 -9.85 4.77
CA LYS A 183 2.29 -8.55 4.12
C LYS A 183 3.21 -7.45 4.68
N LEU A 184 3.46 -7.46 5.99
CA LEU A 184 4.33 -6.49 6.66
C LEU A 184 5.81 -6.69 6.29
N VAL A 185 6.28 -7.94 6.26
CA VAL A 185 7.66 -8.27 5.84
C VAL A 185 7.89 -7.90 4.37
N ASN A 186 6.95 -8.25 3.48
CA ASN A 186 7.07 -7.88 2.07
C ASN A 186 7.03 -6.36 1.84
N LYS A 187 6.43 -5.59 2.76
CA LYS A 187 6.44 -4.13 2.73
C LYS A 187 7.79 -3.57 3.20
N SER A 188 8.45 -4.20 4.17
CA SER A 188 9.75 -3.75 4.69
C SER A 188 10.91 -4.09 3.76
N ASP A 189 10.81 -5.17 3.00
CA ASP A 189 11.92 -5.65 2.15
C ASP A 189 12.04 -4.89 0.83
N PHE A 190 11.03 -4.09 0.45
CA PHE A 190 10.97 -3.43 -0.86
C PHE A 190 10.32 -2.04 -0.79
N ASP A 191 11.13 -1.00 -0.55
CA ASP A 191 10.73 0.35 -0.96
C ASP A 191 11.03 0.50 -2.46
N LEU A 192 9.99 0.36 -3.26
CA LEU A 192 10.05 0.65 -4.68
C LEU A 192 10.07 2.16 -4.86
N GLY A 193 11.13 2.66 -5.48
CA GLY A 193 11.29 4.06 -5.86
C GLY A 193 10.99 4.29 -7.34
N VAL A 194 10.61 5.51 -7.67
CA VAL A 194 10.42 5.98 -9.06
C VAL A 194 11.28 7.21 -9.30
N VAL A 195 12.07 7.20 -10.37
CA VAL A 195 12.85 8.37 -10.77
C VAL A 195 11.92 9.49 -11.23
N LEU A 196 12.01 10.66 -10.59
CA LEU A 196 11.21 11.85 -10.91
C LEU A 196 11.98 12.89 -11.73
N ALA A 197 13.32 12.86 -11.66
CA ALA A 197 14.16 13.71 -12.49
C ALA A 197 14.14 13.23 -13.95
N LYS A 198 14.20 14.16 -14.91
CA LYS A 198 14.29 13.80 -16.34
C LYS A 198 15.42 12.82 -16.65
N ARG A 199 16.56 13.01 -15.98
CA ARG A 199 17.72 12.14 -16.02
C ARG A 199 18.45 12.20 -14.69
N VAL A 200 18.88 11.05 -14.18
CA VAL A 200 19.71 10.94 -12.98
C VAL A 200 20.89 10.01 -13.26
N GLU A 201 22.06 10.43 -12.79
CA GLU A 201 23.27 9.62 -12.83
C GLU A 201 23.34 8.75 -11.57
N VAL A 202 23.46 7.44 -11.75
CA VAL A 202 23.65 6.50 -10.67
C VAL A 202 25.15 6.35 -10.44
N LYS A 203 25.61 6.70 -9.23
CA LYS A 203 27.02 6.82 -8.90
C LYS A 203 27.54 5.64 -8.10
N SER A 204 28.82 5.35 -8.23
CA SER A 204 29.52 4.32 -7.44
C SER A 204 29.57 4.64 -5.95
N GLY A 205 29.49 5.93 -5.59
CA GLY A 205 29.50 6.39 -4.21
C GLY A 205 28.71 7.67 -4.03
N ARG A 206 28.71 8.17 -2.79
CA ARG A 206 27.91 9.33 -2.34
C ARG A 206 28.61 10.69 -2.58
N ALA A 207 29.81 10.67 -3.16
CA ALA A 207 30.55 11.89 -3.49
C ALA A 207 30.04 12.49 -4.82
N LYS A 208 30.07 13.81 -4.94
CA LYS A 208 29.57 14.49 -6.15
C LYS A 208 30.39 14.16 -7.40
N ASP A 209 31.67 13.85 -7.23
CA ASP A 209 32.65 13.47 -8.25
C ASP A 209 32.81 11.94 -8.39
N ALA A 210 32.02 11.15 -7.67
CA ALA A 210 32.05 9.70 -7.81
C ALA A 210 31.71 9.28 -9.24
N VAL A 211 32.35 8.21 -9.69
CA VAL A 211 32.17 7.65 -11.05
C VAL A 211 30.70 7.30 -11.28
N THR A 212 30.16 7.78 -12.40
CA THR A 212 28.82 7.41 -12.88
C THR A 212 28.86 6.00 -13.46
N LEU A 213 28.08 5.09 -12.86
CA LEU A 213 27.99 3.69 -13.28
C LEU A 213 27.01 3.52 -14.44
N PHE A 214 25.86 4.19 -14.37
CA PHE A 214 24.83 4.21 -15.41
C PHE A 214 23.88 5.39 -15.20
N GLN A 215 22.93 5.58 -16.11
CA GLN A 215 21.93 6.65 -16.06
C GLN A 215 20.52 6.07 -16.07
N LEU A 216 19.60 6.76 -15.39
CA LEU A 216 18.17 6.48 -15.39
C LEU A 216 17.40 7.72 -15.77
N HIS A 217 16.18 7.53 -16.24
CA HIS A 217 15.30 8.56 -16.74
C HIS A 217 13.99 8.59 -15.96
N GLU A 218 13.21 9.65 -16.15
CA GLU A 218 11.93 9.83 -15.49
C GLU A 218 11.01 8.60 -15.67
N GLY A 219 10.42 8.15 -14.56
CA GLY A 219 9.53 7.00 -14.49
C GLY A 219 10.22 5.65 -14.33
N ALA A 220 11.54 5.59 -14.36
CA ALA A 220 12.28 4.36 -14.11
C ALA A 220 12.01 3.82 -12.70
N LEU A 221 11.68 2.52 -12.61
CA LEU A 221 11.48 1.82 -11.36
C LEU A 221 12.80 1.33 -10.80
N VAL A 222 13.00 1.54 -9.49
CA VAL A 222 14.19 1.09 -8.78
C VAL A 222 13.82 0.47 -7.44
N LYS A 223 14.57 -0.53 -6.99
CA LYS A 223 14.51 -0.98 -5.60
C LYS A 223 15.46 -0.12 -4.76
N ILE A 224 14.99 0.36 -3.62
CA ILE A 224 15.83 1.08 -2.66
C ILE A 224 16.40 0.05 -1.69
N SER A 225 17.73 -0.06 -1.63
CA SER A 225 18.41 -1.01 -0.73
C SER A 225 18.99 -0.34 0.51
N ASP A 226 19.33 0.95 0.45
CA ASP A 226 19.88 1.70 1.57
C ASP A 226 19.55 3.19 1.45
N SER A 227 19.60 3.90 2.57
CA SER A 227 19.26 5.32 2.69
C SER A 227 20.23 5.99 3.65
N HIS A 228 21.02 6.94 3.14
CA HIS A 228 22.01 7.65 3.95
C HIS A 228 21.99 9.15 3.68
N GLU A 229 21.67 9.95 4.69
CA GLU A 229 21.57 11.42 4.61
C GLU A 229 20.75 11.87 3.39
N SER A 230 21.38 12.42 2.36
CA SER A 230 20.76 12.94 1.14
C SER A 230 20.79 11.96 -0.04
N TRP A 231 21.25 10.72 0.17
CA TRP A 231 21.46 9.72 -0.86
C TRP A 231 20.64 8.45 -0.60
N LEU A 232 20.24 7.79 -1.69
CA LEU A 232 19.63 6.46 -1.70
C LEU A 232 20.51 5.53 -2.51
N GLU A 233 20.75 4.33 -2.01
CA GLU A 233 21.27 3.25 -2.83
C GLU A 233 20.09 2.62 -3.57
N VAL A 234 20.17 2.62 -4.89
CA VAL A 234 19.17 2.05 -5.79
C VAL A 234 19.73 0.83 -6.51
N ARG A 235 18.86 -0.13 -6.79
CA ARG A 235 19.18 -1.38 -7.47
C ARG A 235 18.14 -1.68 -8.56
N LEU A 236 18.62 -1.97 -9.76
CA LEU A 236 17.78 -2.48 -10.86
C LEU A 236 17.77 -4.01 -10.85
N ASN A 237 18.97 -4.59 -10.79
CA ASN A 237 19.21 -6.03 -10.70
C ASN A 237 20.48 -6.28 -9.85
N ASP A 238 20.90 -7.53 -9.71
CA ASP A 238 22.01 -7.89 -8.82
C ASP A 238 23.35 -7.24 -9.22
N GLU A 239 23.52 -6.88 -10.49
CA GLU A 239 24.75 -6.28 -11.04
C GLU A 239 24.68 -4.75 -11.12
N GLN A 240 23.49 -4.18 -11.28
CA GLN A 240 23.27 -2.74 -11.46
C GLN A 240 22.73 -2.10 -10.17
N LYS A 241 23.67 -1.63 -9.34
CA LYS A 241 23.39 -0.87 -8.11
C LYS A 241 24.27 0.38 -8.01
N GLY A 242 23.80 1.39 -7.28
CA GLY A 242 24.59 2.57 -6.94
C GLY A 242 23.76 3.65 -6.26
N TRP A 243 24.34 4.83 -6.09
CA TRP A 243 23.79 5.91 -5.28
C TRP A 243 23.19 7.02 -6.14
N VAL A 244 22.02 7.51 -5.73
CA VAL A 244 21.33 8.66 -6.33
C VAL A 244 20.89 9.65 -5.25
N PRO A 245 20.74 10.95 -5.58
CA PRO A 245 20.17 11.92 -4.64
C PRO A 245 18.72 11.58 -4.29
N LYS A 246 18.35 11.69 -3.00
CA LYS A 246 16.98 11.45 -2.51
C LYS A 246 15.93 12.27 -3.25
N THR A 247 16.25 13.51 -3.59
CA THR A 247 15.34 14.42 -4.29
C THR A 247 15.00 13.99 -5.72
N ALA A 248 15.78 13.08 -6.31
CA ALA A 248 15.53 12.55 -7.65
C ALA A 248 14.54 11.37 -7.65
N ILE A 249 14.22 10.80 -6.48
CA ILE A 249 13.39 9.59 -6.34
C ILE A 249 12.13 9.89 -5.52
N GLY A 250 10.98 9.46 -6.03
CA GLY A 250 9.74 9.39 -5.27
C GLY A 250 9.53 8.01 -4.66
N ILE A 251 9.01 7.95 -3.44
CA ILE A 251 8.73 6.72 -2.65
C ILE A 251 7.26 6.68 -2.21
#